data_AF-A0A1T5IQG0-F1
#
_entry.id   AF-A0A1T5IQG0-F1
#
_cell.length_a   1.000
_cell.length_b   1.000
_cell.length_c   1.000
_cell.angle_alpha   90.00
_cell.angle_beta   90.00
_cell.angle_gamma   90.00
#
_symmetry.space_group_name_H-M   'P 1'
#
loop_
_entity.id
_entity.type
_entity.pdbx_description
1 polymer ?
#
loop_
_entity_poly.entity_id
_entity_poly.type
_entity_poly.pdbx_seq_one_letter_code
_entity_poly.pdbx_strand_id
1 'polypeptide(L)'
;MARKVIDEPSEEIVATAKRERAEKRGPFAGIILFIKQVIGELKKVVTPTRKELLSYTGVVLVFVVIMMAIVYGLDQLFSWLVLLTFGTPGV
;
A
#
# COMPACT_ATOMS: atom_id res chain seq x y z
N MET A 1 -20.34 -56.80 -30.15
CA MET A 1 -19.63 -56.07 -29.08
C MET A 1 -18.23 -55.72 -29.57
N ALA A 2 -17.95 -54.46 -29.92
CA ALA A 2 -16.58 -53.99 -30.17
C ALA A 2 -16.53 -52.45 -30.20
N ARG A 3 -16.12 -51.84 -29.08
CA ARG A 3 -15.57 -50.47 -29.06
C ARG A 3 -14.75 -50.29 -27.77
N LYS A 4 -13.43 -50.42 -27.90
CA LYS A 4 -12.38 -49.98 -26.96
C LYS A 4 -11.07 -49.91 -27.75
N VAL A 5 -10.89 -48.87 -28.57
CA VAL A 5 -9.64 -48.66 -29.35
C VAL A 5 -9.28 -47.18 -29.48
N ILE A 6 -9.87 -46.25 -28.72
CA ILE A 6 -9.65 -44.80 -28.94
C ILE A 6 -9.50 -43.96 -27.67
N ASP A 7 -9.08 -44.54 -26.54
CA ASP A 7 -8.93 -43.76 -25.28
C ASP A 7 -7.46 -43.51 -24.86
N GLU A 8 -6.50 -44.26 -25.41
CA GLU A 8 -5.12 -44.31 -24.85
C GLU A 8 -4.10 -43.26 -25.36
N PRO A 9 -4.12 -42.73 -26.59
CA PRO A 9 -3.04 -41.85 -27.04
C PRO A 9 -3.16 -40.41 -26.49
N SER A 10 -4.36 -39.89 -26.31
CA SER A 10 -4.54 -38.51 -25.86
C SER A 10 -4.25 -38.31 -24.38
N GLU A 11 -4.56 -39.30 -23.53
CA GLU A 11 -4.40 -39.19 -22.09
C GLU A 11 -2.91 -39.27 -21.69
N GLU A 12 -2.14 -40.13 -22.35
CA GLU A 12 -0.69 -40.22 -22.17
C GLU A 12 0.04 -38.96 -22.65
N ILE A 13 -0.35 -38.38 -23.79
CA ILE A 13 0.23 -37.11 -24.28
C ILE A 13 -0.07 -35.97 -23.28
N VAL A 14 -1.29 -35.94 -22.72
CA VAL A 14 -1.68 -34.96 -21.70
C VAL A 14 -0.93 -35.19 -20.39
N ALA A 15 -0.73 -36.44 -19.97
CA ALA A 15 0.03 -36.79 -18.78
C ALA A 15 1.52 -36.42 -18.91
N THR A 16 2.11 -36.66 -20.08
CA THR A 16 3.50 -36.32 -20.40
C THR A 16 3.69 -34.80 -20.45
N ALA A 17 2.77 -34.08 -21.09
CA ALA A 17 2.78 -32.60 -21.11
C ALA A 17 2.56 -31.99 -19.72
N LYS A 18 1.80 -32.63 -18.83
CA LYS A 18 1.64 -32.20 -17.43
C LYS A 18 2.92 -32.44 -16.61
N ARG A 19 3.59 -33.57 -16.81
CA ARG A 19 4.88 -33.88 -16.17
C ARG A 19 5.98 -32.91 -16.60
N GLU A 20 6.13 -32.65 -17.89
CA GLU A 20 7.09 -31.64 -18.39
C GLU A 20 6.78 -30.23 -17.86
N ARG A 21 5.50 -29.85 -17.72
CA ARG A 21 5.10 -28.56 -17.11
C ARG A 21 5.38 -28.50 -15.61
N ALA A 22 5.25 -29.62 -14.90
CA ALA A 22 5.56 -29.70 -13.48
C ALA A 22 7.08 -29.63 -13.23
N GLU A 23 7.88 -30.25 -14.10
CA GLU A 23 9.35 -30.24 -14.06
C GLU A 23 9.94 -28.86 -14.39
N LYS A 24 9.28 -28.07 -15.25
CA LYS A 24 9.69 -26.68 -15.57
C LYS A 24 9.39 -25.66 -14.46
N ARG A 25 8.72 -26.03 -13.37
CA ARG A 25 8.47 -25.14 -12.21
C ARG A 25 9.65 -25.18 -11.22
N GLY A 26 10.82 -24.72 -11.64
CA GLY A 26 11.97 -24.50 -10.74
C GLY A 26 11.72 -23.36 -9.73
N PRO A 27 12.63 -23.13 -8.77
CA PRO A 27 12.48 -22.09 -7.74
C PRO A 27 12.25 -20.67 -8.31
N PHE A 28 12.76 -20.40 -9.50
CA PHE A 28 12.53 -19.15 -10.24
C PHE A 28 11.10 -18.98 -10.74
N ALA A 29 10.38 -20.06 -11.02
CA ALA A 29 8.98 -20.02 -11.46
C ALA A 29 8.05 -19.50 -10.34
N GLY A 30 8.38 -19.79 -9.08
CA GLY A 30 7.65 -19.25 -7.92
C GLY A 30 7.82 -17.74 -7.77
N ILE A 31 9.05 -17.23 -7.95
CA ILE A 31 9.35 -15.80 -7.89
C ILE A 31 8.61 -15.02 -9.00
N ILE A 32 8.61 -15.57 -10.22
CA ILE A 32 7.88 -14.96 -11.35
C ILE A 32 6.37 -14.94 -11.08
N LEU A 33 5.82 -16.01 -10.51
CA LEU A 33 4.40 -16.06 -10.13
C LEU A 33 4.07 -15.03 -9.05
N PHE A 34 4.91 -14.88 -8.04
CA PHE A 34 4.75 -13.89 -6.97
C PHE A 34 4.74 -12.46 -7.52
N ILE A 35 5.69 -12.08 -8.38
CA ILE A 35 5.73 -10.75 -8.99
C ILE A 35 4.46 -10.50 -9.84
N LYS A 36 3.99 -11.50 -10.59
CA LYS A 36 2.74 -11.39 -11.36
C LYS A 36 1.51 -11.19 -10.45
N GLN A 37 1.48 -11.83 -9.28
CA GLN A 37 0.43 -11.63 -8.28
C GLN A 37 0.50 -10.23 -7.66
N VAL A 38 1.69 -9.75 -7.28
CA VAL A 38 1.89 -8.39 -6.74
C VAL A 38 1.41 -7.34 -7.73
N ILE A 39 1.78 -7.44 -9.01
CA ILE A 39 1.29 -6.51 -10.05
C ILE A 39 -0.25 -6.60 -10.20
N GLY A 40 -0.82 -7.80 -10.08
CA GLY A 40 -2.26 -8.01 -10.07
C GLY A 40 -2.96 -7.31 -8.89
N GLU A 41 -2.34 -7.31 -7.71
CA GLU A 41 -2.85 -6.65 -6.51
C GLU A 41 -2.66 -5.13 -6.58
N LEU A 42 -1.51 -4.66 -7.08
CA LEU A 42 -1.24 -3.24 -7.27
C LEU A 42 -2.22 -2.57 -8.25
N LYS A 43 -2.75 -3.31 -9.23
CA LYS A 43 -3.83 -2.82 -10.11
C LYS A 43 -5.15 -2.57 -9.39
N LYS A 44 -5.36 -3.16 -8.22
CA LYS A 44 -6.55 -2.93 -7.39
C LYS A 44 -6.40 -1.68 -6.52
N VAL A 45 -5.21 -1.08 -6.45
CA VAL A 45 -5.02 0.18 -5.76
C VAL A 45 -5.71 1.26 -6.58
N VAL A 46 -6.79 1.80 -6.02
CA VAL A 46 -7.50 2.93 -6.61
C VAL A 46 -6.68 4.20 -6.43
N THR A 47 -6.29 4.83 -7.54
CA THR A 47 -5.65 6.15 -7.49
C THR A 47 -6.71 7.20 -7.17
N PRO A 48 -6.49 8.05 -6.16
CA PRO A 48 -7.50 8.99 -5.71
C PRO A 48 -7.82 10.03 -6.79
N THR A 49 -9.06 10.51 -6.79
CA THR A 49 -9.44 11.61 -7.68
C THR A 49 -8.83 12.93 -7.19
N ARG A 50 -8.68 13.92 -8.09
CA ARG A 50 -8.16 15.26 -7.70
C ARG A 50 -8.97 15.89 -6.57
N LYS A 51 -10.28 15.61 -6.50
CA LYS A 51 -11.18 16.11 -5.46
C LYS A 51 -10.86 15.48 -4.10
N GLU A 52 -10.68 14.16 -4.03
CA GLU A 52 -10.28 13.47 -2.81
C GLU A 52 -8.92 13.93 -2.30
N LEU A 53 -7.95 14.10 -3.21
CA LEU A 53 -6.63 14.64 -2.85
C LEU A 53 -6.74 16.01 -2.16
N LEU A 54 -7.54 16.92 -2.72
CA LEU A 54 -7.76 18.24 -2.14
C LEU A 54 -8.50 18.17 -0.80
N SER A 55 -9.46 17.25 -0.64
CA SER A 55 -10.12 17.04 0.65
C SER A 55 -9.13 16.55 1.71
N TYR A 56 -8.29 15.57 1.39
CA TYR A 56 -7.30 15.05 2.32
C TYR A 56 -6.26 16.10 2.69
N THR A 57 -5.72 16.83 1.71
CA THR A 57 -4.76 17.91 2.02
C THR A 57 -5.42 19.06 2.78
N GLY A 58 -6.68 19.38 2.47
CA GLY A 58 -7.47 20.39 3.18
C GLY A 58 -7.65 20.06 4.67
N VAL A 59 -8.00 18.81 5.00
CA VAL A 59 -8.12 18.36 6.39
C VAL A 59 -6.79 18.51 7.14
N VAL A 60 -5.68 18.12 6.52
CA VAL A 60 -4.33 18.26 7.11
C VAL A 60 -3.98 19.73 7.34
N LEU A 61 -4.27 20.62 6.38
CA LEU A 61 -4.03 22.05 6.53
C LEU A 61 -4.83 22.65 7.69
N VAL A 62 -6.12 22.31 7.81
CA VAL A 62 -6.96 22.77 8.93
C VAL A 62 -6.38 22.30 10.27
N PHE A 63 -5.97 21.03 10.35
CA PHE A 63 -5.33 20.49 11.55
C PHE A 63 -4.04 21.22 11.92
N VAL A 64 -3.17 21.49 10.94
CA VAL A 64 -1.92 22.23 11.15
C VAL A 64 -2.19 23.65 11.65
N VAL A 65 -3.18 24.35 11.08
CA VAL A 65 -3.56 25.70 11.52
C VAL A 65 -4.05 25.70 12.97
N ILE A 66 -4.85 24.71 13.36
CA ILE A 66 -5.29 24.57 14.76
C ILE A 66 -4.09 24.37 15.67
N MET A 67 -3.16 23.50 15.30
CA MET A 67 -1.95 23.28 16.10
C MET A 67 -1.09 24.54 16.20
N MET A 68 -0.93 25.29 15.11
CA MET A 68 -0.24 26.58 15.13
C MET A 68 -0.92 27.57 16.08
N ALA A 69 -2.25 27.64 16.08
CA ALA A 69 -3.00 28.52 16.98
C ALA A 69 -2.83 28.14 18.46
N ILE A 70 -2.83 26.83 18.77
CA ILE A 70 -2.58 26.34 20.14
C ILE A 70 -1.16 26.68 20.58
N VAL A 71 -0.15 26.35 19.77
CA VAL A 71 1.25 26.64 20.07
C VAL A 71 1.46 28.13 20.27
N TYR A 72 0.95 28.96 19.36
CA TYR A 72 1.02 30.42 19.48
C TYR A 72 0.36 30.93 20.76
N GLY A 73 -0.82 30.41 21.11
CA GLY A 73 -1.51 30.79 22.35
C GLY A 73 -0.73 30.40 23.60
N LEU A 74 -0.14 29.21 23.61
CA LEU A 74 0.71 28.74 24.70
C LEU A 74 2.01 29.54 24.80
N ASP A 75 2.66 29.84 23.69
CA ASP A 75 3.87 30.68 23.64
C ASP A 75 3.61 32.06 24.25
N GLN A 76 2.45 32.64 23.94
CA GLN A 76 2.05 33.94 24.50
C GLN A 76 1.75 33.84 26.00
N LEU A 77 1.06 32.78 26.42
CA LEU A 77 0.77 32.52 27.83
C LEU A 77 2.07 32.33 28.64
N PHE A 78 3.01 31.54 28.13
CA PHE A 78 4.32 31.34 28.75
C PHE A 78 5.14 32.62 28.75
N SER A 79 5.12 33.40 27.68
CA SER A 79 5.79 34.71 27.64
C SER A 79 5.26 35.63 28.74
N TRP A 80 3.94 35.69 28.92
CA TRP A 80 3.33 36.48 29.98
C TRP A 80 3.66 35.94 31.38
N LEU A 81 3.63 34.61 31.58
CA LEU A 81 4.03 33.98 32.83
C LEU A 81 5.49 34.27 33.18
N VAL A 82 6.40 34.17 32.23
CA VAL A 82 7.84 34.46 32.44
C VAL A 82 8.04 35.92 32.86
N LEU A 83 7.36 36.86 32.19
CA LEU A 83 7.39 38.27 32.58
C LEU A 83 6.84 38.49 33.99
N LEU A 84 5.79 37.75 34.39
CA LEU A 84 5.22 37.82 35.72
C LEU A 84 6.16 37.23 36.79
N THR A 85 6.80 36.09 36.52
CA THR A 85 7.61 35.37 37.52
C THR A 85 9.02 35.94 37.67
N PHE A 86 9.63 36.38 36.58
CA PHE A 86 11.03 36.85 36.59
C PHE A 86 11.16 38.38 36.46
N GLY A 87 10.07 39.09 36.15
CA GLY A 87 10.14 40.51 35.79
C GLY A 87 10.90 40.72 34.47
N THR A 88 10.92 41.96 33.95
CA THR A 88 11.68 42.30 32.74
C THR A 88 13.18 42.09 33.00
N PRO A 89 13.87 41.14 32.34
CA PRO A 89 15.30 41.03 32.45
C PRO A 89 15.93 42.09 31.56
N GLY A 90 16.12 43.31 32.08
CA GLY A 90 16.74 44.39 31.32
C GLY A 90 16.39 45.83 31.68
N VAL A 91 15.65 46.07 32.77
CA VAL A 91 15.70 47.35 33.51
C VAL A 91 16.06 47.08 34.95
#